data_AF-A0A969ZSH0-F1
#
_entry.id   AF-A0A969ZSH0-F1
#
_cell.length_a   1.000
_cell.length_b   1.000
_cell.length_c   1.000
_cell.angle_alpha   90.00
_cell.angle_beta   90.00
_cell.angle_gamma   90.00
#
_symmetry.space_group_name_H-M   'P 1'
#
loop_
_entity.id
_entity.type
_entity.pdbx_description
1 polymer ?
#
loop_
_entity_poly.entity_id
_entity_poly.type
_entity_poly.pdbx_seq_one_letter_code
_entity_poly.pdbx_strand_id
1 'polypeptide(L)'
;MEVMRLIDELEDVIEDARGMGKSVFINKSELLEIITEIRLKLPDEIKQAQWIKDEKQRILQEARKDAEGLMKEAEFKAEDLVKEDLITREAQAKATEIIETAQDRAAEIMLGAYEYADNIFLAFGEKFASVGNLVEKNRMDLKKIAEKIQK
;
A
#
# COMPACT_ATOMS: atom_id res chain seq x y z
N MET A 1 27.51 -41.48 -13.23
CA MET A 1 27.42 -42.25 -11.97
C MET A 1 28.22 -43.51 -12.20
N GLU A 2 29.51 -43.44 -11.91
CA GLU A 2 30.41 -44.58 -12.14
C GLU A 2 30.10 -45.69 -11.13
N VAL A 3 29.67 -45.34 -9.92
CA VAL A 3 29.31 -46.33 -8.90
C VAL A 3 28.06 -47.11 -9.25
N MET A 4 27.02 -46.48 -9.82
CA MET A 4 25.85 -47.21 -10.31
C MET A 4 26.23 -48.20 -11.40
N ARG A 5 27.10 -47.79 -12.32
CA ARG A 5 27.59 -48.68 -13.38
C ARG A 5 28.38 -49.87 -12.83
N LEU A 6 29.15 -49.67 -11.77
CA LEU A 6 29.87 -50.74 -11.06
C LEU A 6 28.94 -51.66 -10.26
N ILE A 7 27.83 -51.14 -9.76
CA ILE A 7 26.78 -51.95 -9.12
C ILE A 7 26.07 -52.80 -10.16
N ASP A 8 25.72 -52.23 -11.32
CA ASP A 8 25.12 -52.96 -12.44
C ASP A 8 26.07 -54.07 -12.92
N GLU A 9 27.37 -53.77 -13.06
CA GLU A 9 28.41 -54.74 -13.43
C GLU A 9 28.61 -55.84 -12.38
N LEU A 10 28.45 -55.51 -11.09
CA LEU A 10 28.43 -56.49 -10.00
C LEU A 10 27.21 -57.40 -10.07
N GLU A 11 26.04 -56.85 -10.40
CA GLU A 11 24.80 -57.61 -10.62
C GLU A 11 24.96 -58.59 -11.78
N ASP A 12 25.47 -58.12 -12.94
CA ASP A 12 25.70 -58.94 -14.12
C ASP A 12 26.64 -60.13 -13.82
N VAL A 13 27.74 -59.89 -13.10
CA VAL A 13 28.70 -60.95 -12.70
C VAL A 13 28.06 -62.00 -11.77
N ILE A 14 27.10 -61.58 -10.94
CA ILE A 14 26.36 -62.49 -10.05
C ILE A 14 25.30 -63.27 -10.83
N GLU A 15 24.60 -62.64 -11.79
CA GLU A 15 23.58 -63.28 -12.62
C GLU A 15 24.18 -64.30 -13.59
N ASP A 16 25.34 -64.01 -14.20
CA ASP A 16 26.04 -64.88 -15.16
C ASP A 16 26.78 -66.06 -14.50
N ALA A 17 26.78 -66.12 -13.18
CA ALA A 17 27.52 -67.12 -12.43
C ALA A 17 26.95 -68.53 -12.63
N ARG A 18 27.83 -69.48 -13.02
CA ARG A 18 27.41 -70.86 -13.32
C ARG A 18 27.05 -71.62 -12.04
N GLY A 19 25.80 -72.09 -11.98
CA GLY A 19 25.30 -72.93 -10.89
C GLY A 19 25.50 -74.44 -11.11
N MET A 20 25.83 -75.16 -10.04
CA MET A 20 25.74 -76.62 -9.95
C MET A 20 24.99 -77.00 -8.66
N GLY A 21 23.73 -77.44 -8.79
CA GLY A 21 22.88 -77.77 -7.64
C GLY A 21 22.53 -76.55 -6.79
N LYS A 22 22.85 -76.56 -5.48
CA LYS A 22 22.66 -75.41 -4.58
C LYS A 22 23.87 -74.45 -4.53
N SER A 23 24.92 -74.72 -5.32
CA SER A 23 26.17 -73.98 -5.28
C SER A 23 26.39 -73.21 -6.57
N VAL A 24 26.91 -72.00 -6.47
CA VAL A 24 27.21 -71.11 -7.59
C VAL A 24 28.71 -70.84 -7.59
N PHE A 25 29.35 -70.96 -8.76
CA PHE A 25 30.76 -70.69 -8.92
C PHE A 25 30.95 -69.27 -9.48
N ILE A 26 31.60 -68.42 -8.69
CA ILE A 26 31.89 -67.01 -9.03
C ILE A 26 33.39 -66.79 -9.01
N ASN A 27 33.89 -65.96 -9.92
CA ASN A 27 35.26 -65.49 -9.90
C ASN A 27 35.46 -64.51 -8.74
N LYS A 28 36.03 -65.01 -7.65
CA LYS A 28 36.31 -64.22 -6.44
C LYS A 28 37.19 -62.99 -6.71
N SER A 29 38.15 -63.10 -7.63
CA SER A 29 39.10 -62.00 -7.90
C SER A 29 38.37 -60.81 -8.53
N GLU A 30 37.58 -61.08 -9.55
CA GLU A 30 36.77 -60.10 -10.28
C GLU A 30 35.73 -59.43 -9.38
N LEU A 31 35.00 -60.21 -8.58
CA LEU A 31 34.02 -59.67 -7.63
C LEU A 31 34.66 -58.74 -6.58
N LEU A 32 35.84 -59.11 -6.06
CA LEU A 32 36.56 -58.29 -5.09
C LEU A 32 37.12 -57.00 -5.71
N GLU A 33 37.48 -57.02 -6.99
CA GLU A 33 37.96 -55.86 -7.72
C GLU A 33 36.83 -54.82 -7.87
N ILE A 34 35.66 -55.25 -8.34
CA ILE A 34 34.46 -54.39 -8.46
C ILE A 34 34.04 -53.82 -7.10
N ILE A 35 34.00 -54.65 -6.04
CA ILE A 35 33.67 -54.17 -4.68
C ILE A 35 34.71 -53.16 -4.17
N THR A 36 35.98 -53.33 -4.50
CA THR A 36 37.04 -52.40 -4.11
C THR A 36 36.89 -51.06 -4.82
N GLU A 37 36.58 -51.09 -6.12
CA GLU A 37 36.32 -49.88 -6.90
C GLU A 37 35.09 -49.11 -6.40
N ILE A 38 33.99 -49.81 -6.08
CA ILE A 38 32.80 -49.21 -5.44
C ILE A 38 33.19 -48.55 -4.11
N ARG A 39 33.97 -49.22 -3.26
CA ARG A 39 34.42 -48.66 -1.97
C ARG A 39 35.29 -47.43 -2.12
N LEU A 40 36.09 -47.35 -3.19
CA LEU A 40 36.94 -46.19 -3.46
C LEU A 40 36.13 -45.00 -3.98
N LYS A 41 35.16 -45.23 -4.87
CA LYS A 41 34.43 -44.15 -5.57
C LYS A 41 33.17 -43.67 -4.85
N LEU A 42 32.47 -44.55 -4.12
CA LEU A 42 31.21 -44.23 -3.43
C LEU A 42 31.32 -43.09 -2.40
N PRO A 43 32.37 -43.00 -1.56
CA PRO A 43 32.49 -41.92 -0.58
C PRO A 43 32.58 -40.53 -1.24
N ASP A 44 33.25 -40.43 -2.39
CA ASP A 44 33.42 -39.16 -3.09
C ASP A 44 32.14 -38.75 -3.83
N GLU A 45 31.42 -39.69 -4.44
CA GLU A 45 30.08 -39.41 -5.01
C GLU A 45 29.09 -38.93 -3.93
N ILE A 46 29.10 -39.53 -2.75
CA ILE A 46 28.25 -39.09 -1.62
C ILE A 46 28.63 -37.69 -1.15
N LYS A 47 29.94 -37.40 -0.99
CA LYS A 47 30.40 -36.04 -0.63
C LYS A 47 29.98 -35.02 -1.66
N GLN A 48 30.12 -35.34 -2.94
CA GLN A 48 29.72 -34.46 -4.03
C GLN A 48 28.21 -34.20 -4.01
N ALA A 49 27.39 -35.24 -3.80
CA ALA A 49 25.94 -35.07 -3.68
C ALA A 49 25.54 -34.19 -2.50
N GLN A 50 26.18 -34.37 -1.34
CA GLN A 50 25.96 -33.55 -0.16
C GLN A 50 26.38 -32.10 -0.41
N TRP A 51 27.54 -31.88 -1.04
CA TRP A 51 28.01 -30.56 -1.42
C TRP A 51 27.04 -29.85 -2.38
N ILE A 52 26.55 -30.54 -3.41
CA ILE A 52 25.56 -29.98 -4.35
C ILE A 52 24.28 -29.57 -3.61
N LYS A 53 23.82 -30.38 -2.65
CA LYS A 53 22.63 -30.09 -1.86
C LYS A 53 22.82 -28.83 -1.00
N ASP A 54 23.96 -28.73 -0.32
CA ASP A 54 24.26 -27.60 0.55
C ASP A 54 24.46 -26.31 -0.27
N GLU A 55 25.13 -26.41 -1.42
CA GLU A 55 25.32 -25.30 -2.35
C GLU A 55 23.99 -24.81 -2.94
N LYS A 56 23.09 -25.74 -3.30
CA LYS A 56 21.73 -25.39 -3.73
C LYS A 56 20.97 -24.63 -2.65
N GLN A 57 21.08 -25.03 -1.38
CA GLN A 57 20.43 -24.31 -0.29
C GLN A 57 21.03 -22.92 -0.10
N ARG A 58 22.36 -22.78 -0.21
CA ARG A 58 23.06 -21.50 -0.15
C ARG A 58 22.56 -20.54 -1.24
N ILE A 59 22.53 -21.00 -2.49
CA ILE A 59 22.06 -20.21 -3.64
C ILE A 59 20.60 -19.77 -3.44
N LEU A 60 19.73 -20.67 -2.95
CA LEU A 60 18.33 -20.34 -2.70
C LEU A 60 18.14 -19.28 -1.60
N GLN A 61 18.95 -19.34 -0.54
CA GLN A 61 18.90 -18.34 0.52
C GLN A 61 19.41 -16.98 0.04
N GLU A 62 20.50 -16.97 -0.73
CA GLU A 62 21.07 -15.76 -1.32
C GLU A 62 20.06 -15.10 -2.27
N ALA A 63 19.46 -15.86 -3.19
CA ALA A 63 18.44 -15.36 -4.11
C ALA A 63 17.20 -14.81 -3.38
N ARG A 64 16.78 -15.43 -2.27
CA ARG A 64 15.67 -14.91 -1.45
C ARG A 64 16.02 -13.59 -0.79
N LYS A 65 17.22 -13.48 -0.22
CA LYS A 65 17.70 -12.26 0.42
C LYS A 65 17.82 -11.12 -0.60
N ASP A 66 18.31 -11.41 -1.80
CA ASP A 66 18.41 -10.43 -2.88
C ASP A 66 17.03 -9.98 -3.35
N ALA A 67 16.08 -10.90 -3.50
CA ALA A 67 14.70 -10.57 -3.85
C ALA A 67 14.02 -9.69 -2.79
N GLU A 68 14.20 -10.00 -1.50
CA GLU A 68 13.72 -9.18 -0.39
C GLU A 68 14.36 -7.79 -0.39
N GLY A 69 15.66 -7.70 -0.69
CA GLY A 69 16.37 -6.44 -0.84
C GLY A 69 15.80 -5.59 -1.98
N LEU A 70 15.59 -6.20 -3.15
CA LEU A 70 15.03 -5.54 -4.32
C LEU A 70 13.60 -5.05 -4.09
N MET A 71 12.77 -5.85 -3.42
CA MET A 71 11.40 -5.43 -3.05
C MET A 71 11.42 -4.20 -2.14
N LYS A 72 12.26 -4.19 -1.11
CA LYS A 72 12.38 -3.03 -0.21
C LYS A 72 12.86 -1.77 -0.93
N GLU A 73 13.82 -1.92 -1.85
CA GLU A 73 14.30 -0.79 -2.65
C GLU A 73 13.20 -0.25 -3.58
N ALA A 74 12.42 -1.14 -4.19
CA ALA A 74 11.29 -0.77 -5.03
C ALA A 74 10.18 -0.05 -4.25
N GLU A 75 9.83 -0.55 -3.05
CA GLU A 75 8.88 0.11 -2.16
C GLU A 75 9.36 1.51 -1.75
N PHE A 76 10.63 1.64 -1.37
CA PHE A 76 11.20 2.94 -1.02
C PHE A 76 11.15 3.93 -2.20
N LYS A 77 11.53 3.48 -3.40
CA LYS A 77 11.46 4.31 -4.62
C LYS A 77 10.02 4.68 -4.98
N ALA A 78 9.05 3.78 -4.77
CA ALA A 78 7.65 4.07 -5.02
C ALA A 78 7.10 5.12 -4.04
N GLU A 79 7.44 5.02 -2.75
CA GLU A 79 7.08 6.04 -1.76
C GLU A 79 7.70 7.41 -2.09
N ASP A 80 8.96 7.42 -2.49
CA ASP A 80 9.67 8.65 -2.83
C ASP A 80 9.07 9.29 -4.09
N LEU A 81 8.77 8.50 -5.12
CA LEU A 81 8.08 8.96 -6.32
C LEU A 81 6.72 9.58 -5.98
N VAL A 82 5.91 9.00 -5.09
CA VAL A 82 4.61 9.56 -4.70
C VAL A 82 4.76 10.88 -3.92
N LYS A 83 5.79 11.02 -3.10
CA LYS A 83 6.09 12.26 -2.37
C LYS A 83 6.63 13.35 -3.28
N GLU A 84 7.47 12.99 -4.24
CA GLU A 84 8.01 13.91 -5.24
C GLU A 84 7.01 14.23 -6.35
N ASP A 85 5.95 13.42 -6.51
CA ASP A 85 5.04 13.58 -7.62
C ASP A 85 4.36 14.94 -7.60
N LEU A 86 4.43 15.60 -8.76
CA LEU A 86 3.79 16.89 -9.02
C LEU A 86 2.31 16.86 -8.65
N ILE A 87 1.66 15.70 -8.75
CA ILE A 87 0.26 15.48 -8.40
C ILE A 87 -0.01 15.77 -6.92
N THR A 88 0.83 15.32 -5.99
CA THR A 88 0.62 15.58 -4.55
C THR A 88 0.78 17.07 -4.25
N ARG A 89 1.78 17.72 -4.84
CA ARG A 89 1.99 19.17 -4.70
C ARG A 89 0.87 19.99 -5.35
N GLU A 90 0.43 19.61 -6.54
CA GLU A 90 -0.68 20.26 -7.25
C GLU A 90 -2.01 20.07 -6.50
N ALA A 91 -2.24 18.88 -5.94
CA ALA A 91 -3.40 18.62 -5.08
C ALA A 91 -3.38 19.49 -3.82
N GLN A 92 -2.23 19.65 -3.17
CA GLN A 92 -2.07 20.55 -2.02
C GLN A 92 -2.29 22.01 -2.42
N ALA A 93 -1.72 22.48 -3.52
CA ALA A 93 -1.91 23.84 -4.01
C ALA A 93 -3.39 24.12 -4.31
N LYS A 94 -4.07 23.18 -4.98
CA LYS A 94 -5.49 23.29 -5.30
C LYS A 94 -6.38 23.23 -4.06
N ALA A 95 -6.02 22.42 -3.06
CA ALA A 95 -6.72 22.40 -1.78
C ALA A 95 -6.63 23.75 -1.07
N THR A 96 -5.45 24.38 -1.06
CA THR A 96 -5.26 25.73 -0.51
C THR A 96 -6.11 26.76 -1.26
N GLU A 97 -6.08 26.76 -2.59
CA GLU A 97 -6.89 27.66 -3.43
C GLU A 97 -8.40 27.51 -3.16
N ILE A 98 -8.89 26.28 -2.99
CA ILE A 98 -10.29 26.01 -2.64
C ILE A 98 -10.64 26.60 -1.27
N ILE A 99 -9.75 26.46 -0.28
CA ILE A 99 -9.96 26.98 1.07
C ILE A 99 -10.00 28.51 1.04
N GLU A 100 -9.05 29.16 0.36
CA GLU A 100 -9.02 30.62 0.23
C GLU A 100 -10.28 31.14 -0.46
N THR A 101 -10.64 30.53 -1.60
CA THR A 101 -11.87 30.89 -2.34
C THR A 101 -13.12 30.70 -1.49
N ALA A 102 -13.18 29.64 -0.68
CA ALA A 102 -14.31 29.39 0.22
C ALA A 102 -14.39 30.43 1.35
N GLN A 103 -13.24 30.85 1.90
CA GLN A 103 -13.17 31.91 2.91
C GLN A 103 -13.61 33.26 2.35
N ASP A 104 -13.14 33.61 1.14
CA ASP A 104 -13.52 34.85 0.47
C ASP A 104 -15.02 34.91 0.20
N ARG A 105 -15.59 33.82 -0.34
CA ARG A 105 -17.04 33.70 -0.56
C ARG A 105 -17.83 33.78 0.74
N ALA A 106 -17.34 33.15 1.82
CA ALA A 106 -17.99 33.23 3.11
C ALA A 106 -18.00 34.68 3.65
N ALA A 107 -16.89 35.40 3.49
CA ALA A 107 -16.79 36.80 3.87
C ALA A 107 -17.75 37.69 3.05
N GLU A 108 -17.83 37.46 1.73
CA GLU A 108 -18.77 38.17 0.85
C GLU A 108 -20.23 37.93 1.24
N ILE A 109 -20.60 36.67 1.53
CA ILE A 109 -21.94 36.31 2.00
C ILE A 109 -22.25 37.01 3.33
N MET A 110 -21.30 37.01 4.28
CA MET A 110 -21.49 37.68 5.56
C MET A 110 -21.70 39.19 5.39
N LEU A 111 -20.88 39.83 4.56
CA LEU A 111 -21.01 41.26 4.29
C LEU A 111 -22.37 41.57 3.66
N GLY A 112 -22.78 40.81 2.64
CA GLY A 112 -24.09 40.97 2.02
C GLY A 112 -25.26 40.74 3.00
N ALA A 113 -25.11 39.81 3.95
CA ALA A 113 -26.11 39.61 5.00
C ALA A 113 -26.20 40.79 5.97
N TYR A 114 -25.06 41.40 6.33
CA TYR A 114 -25.03 42.62 7.15
C TYR A 114 -25.67 43.79 6.42
N GLU A 115 -25.32 44.03 5.16
CA GLU A 115 -25.91 45.09 4.34
C GLU A 115 -27.42 44.89 4.17
N TYR A 116 -27.87 43.65 3.96
CA TYR A 116 -29.29 43.33 3.89
C TYR A 116 -30.02 43.62 5.21
N ALA A 117 -29.43 43.22 6.34
CA ALA A 117 -29.99 43.49 7.66
C ALA A 117 -30.08 45.01 7.93
N ASP A 118 -29.02 45.76 7.60
CA ASP A 118 -28.99 47.21 7.75
C ASP A 118 -30.10 47.89 6.93
N ASN A 119 -30.27 47.48 5.67
CA ASN A 119 -31.35 47.98 4.82
C ASN A 119 -32.75 47.70 5.41
N ILE A 120 -32.95 46.53 6.02
CA ILE A 120 -34.20 46.23 6.75
C ILE A 120 -34.37 47.17 7.93
N PHE A 121 -33.33 47.39 8.74
CA PHE A 121 -33.39 48.27 9.90
C PHE A 121 -33.65 49.73 9.51
N LEU A 122 -33.05 50.22 8.41
CA LEU A 122 -33.32 51.54 7.86
C LEU A 122 -34.79 51.68 7.46
N ALA A 123 -35.31 50.75 6.64
CA ALA A 123 -36.70 50.77 6.20
C ALA A 123 -37.68 50.64 7.38
N PHE A 124 -37.32 49.90 8.41
CA PHE A 124 -38.09 49.79 9.65
C PHE A 124 -38.09 51.11 10.42
N GLY A 125 -36.93 51.76 10.57
CA GLY A 125 -36.79 53.07 11.21
C GLY A 125 -37.63 54.15 10.53
N GLU A 126 -37.63 54.20 9.20
CA GLU A 126 -38.47 55.12 8.42
C GLU A 126 -39.97 54.89 8.67
N LYS A 127 -40.41 53.63 8.71
CA LYS A 127 -41.80 53.28 9.05
C LYS A 127 -42.16 53.73 10.47
N PHE A 128 -41.28 53.54 11.44
CA PHE A 128 -41.52 53.99 12.82
C PHE A 128 -41.61 55.51 12.92
N ALA A 129 -40.74 56.25 12.23
CA ALA A 129 -40.82 57.70 12.17
C ALA A 129 -42.15 58.18 11.56
N SER A 130 -42.61 57.53 10.48
CA SER A 130 -43.92 57.81 9.87
C SER A 130 -45.08 57.59 10.84
N VAL A 131 -45.08 56.46 11.57
CA VAL A 131 -46.08 56.19 12.60
C VAL A 131 -46.03 57.23 13.72
N GLY A 132 -44.84 57.62 14.18
CA GLY A 132 -44.66 58.66 15.18
C GLY A 132 -45.25 60.01 14.74
N ASN A 133 -44.96 60.42 13.50
CA ASN A 133 -45.51 61.64 12.90
C ASN A 133 -47.04 61.60 12.79
N LEU A 134 -47.62 60.45 12.44
CA LEU A 134 -49.07 60.26 12.41
C LEU A 134 -49.70 60.40 13.80
N VAL A 135 -49.08 59.81 14.83
CA VAL A 135 -49.55 59.93 16.21
C VAL A 135 -49.51 61.38 16.67
N GLU A 136 -48.43 62.11 16.39
CA GLU A 136 -48.32 63.51 16.81
C GLU A 136 -49.33 64.41 16.07
N LYS A 137 -49.54 64.19 14.78
CA LYS A 137 -50.60 64.85 14.01
C LYS A 137 -51.98 64.60 14.63
N ASN A 138 -52.30 63.34 14.94
CA ASN A 138 -53.58 62.99 15.56
C ASN A 138 -53.76 63.66 16.94
N ARG A 139 -52.70 63.76 17.74
CA ARG A 139 -52.73 64.48 19.03
C ARG A 139 -52.99 65.97 18.84
N MET A 140 -52.36 66.61 17.86
CA MET A 140 -52.60 68.02 17.53
C MET A 140 -54.04 68.25 17.09
N ASP A 141 -54.58 67.38 16.26
CA ASP A 141 -55.97 67.49 15.79
C ASP A 141 -56.97 67.30 16.93
N LEU A 142 -56.73 66.37 17.86
CA LEU A 142 -57.54 66.22 19.08
C LEU A 142 -57.49 67.48 19.96
N LYS A 143 -56.32 68.10 20.14
CA LYS A 143 -56.19 69.36 20.90
C LYS A 143 -57.02 70.49 20.27
N LYS A 144 -56.94 70.65 18.94
CA LYS A 144 -57.73 71.65 18.20
C LYS A 144 -59.23 71.41 18.34
N ILE A 145 -59.68 70.15 18.33
CA ILE A 145 -61.08 69.79 18.55
C ILE A 145 -61.51 70.17 19.98
N ALA A 146 -60.69 69.85 20.99
CA ALA A 146 -60.96 70.21 22.38
C ALA A 146 -61.07 71.73 22.57
N GLU A 147 -60.17 72.51 21.96
CA GLU A 147 -60.20 73.98 21.99
C GLU A 147 -61.45 74.58 21.34
N LYS A 148 -61.97 73.95 20.28
CA LYS A 148 -63.21 74.37 19.61
C LYS A 148 -64.47 74.10 20.44
N ILE A 149 -64.48 73.07 21.27
CA ILE A 149 -65.62 72.72 22.13
C ILE A 149 -65.69 73.65 23.36
N GLN A 150 -64.58 74.26 23.77
CA GLN A 150 -64.51 75.17 24.91
C GLN A 150 -64.84 76.64 24.59
N LYS A 151 -65.10 76.98 23.33
CA LYS A 151 -65.56 78.30 22.87
C LYS A 151 -67.04 78.26 22.52
#